data_AF-A0A2V7YZ95-F1
#
_entry.id   AF-A0A2V7YZ95-F1
#
_cell.length_a   1.000
_cell.length_b   1.000
_cell.length_c   1.000
_cell.angle_alpha   90.00
_cell.angle_beta   90.00
_cell.angle_gamma   90.00
#
_symmetry.space_group_name_H-M   'P 1'
#
loop_
_entity.id
_entity.type
_entity.pdbx_description
1 polymer ?
#
loop_
_entity_poly.entity_id
_entity_poly.type
_entity_poly.pdbx_seq_one_letter_code
_entity_poly.pdbx_strand_id
1 'polypeptide(L)'
;GLAYQAGLVSLDLASVWLRQGRTAEVRALVTETMATFRVLGTEREALSALHMLQEALERDQATLDVVRLVSGILRRLQNEPATRAGLETL
;
A
#
# COMPACT_ATOMS: atom_id res chain seq x y z
N GLY A 1 11.25 5.81 4.10
CA GLY A 1 12.20 5.99 2.99
C GLY A 1 11.49 6.41 1.72
N LEU A 2 12.22 6.90 0.71
CA LEU A 2 11.65 7.44 -0.55
C LEU A 2 10.73 6.45 -1.28
N ALA A 3 11.12 5.17 -1.36
CA ALA A 3 10.31 4.14 -2.03
C ALA A 3 8.96 3.87 -1.33
N TYR A 4 8.92 4.02 0.00
CA TYR A 4 7.66 3.93 0.75
C TYR A 4 6.73 5.12 0.44
N GLN A 5 7.30 6.33 0.39
CA GLN A 5 6.54 7.53 0.00
C GLN A 5 6.05 7.45 -1.44
N ALA A 6 6.87 6.91 -2.36
CA ALA A 6 6.45 6.64 -3.73
C ALA A 6 5.25 5.69 -3.76
N GLY A 7 5.26 4.60 -2.98
CA GLY A 7 4.11 3.70 -2.86
C GLY A 7 2.83 4.39 -2.34
N LEU A 8 2.96 5.29 -1.37
CA LEU A 8 1.82 6.09 -0.89
C LEU A 8 1.25 7.01 -1.97
N VAL A 9 2.11 7.71 -2.72
CA VAL A 9 1.69 8.57 -3.83
C VAL A 9 1.08 7.74 -4.97
N SER A 10 1.59 6.54 -5.21
CA SER A 10 0.99 5.59 -6.16
C SER A 10 -0.44 5.21 -5.77
N LEU A 11 -0.77 5.09 -4.49
CA LEU A 11 -2.17 4.84 -4.07
C LEU A 11 -3.08 6.07 -4.26
N ASP A 12 -2.54 7.29 -4.12
CA ASP A 12 -3.28 8.50 -4.47
C ASP A 12 -3.59 8.52 -5.98
N LEU A 13 -2.63 8.12 -6.83
CA LEU A 13 -2.82 7.95 -8.28
C LEU A 13 -3.82 6.83 -8.61
N ALA A 14 -3.75 5.70 -7.91
CA ALA A 14 -4.69 4.59 -8.05
C ALA A 14 -6.14 5.06 -7.83
N SER A 15 -6.37 5.94 -6.85
CA SER A 15 -7.69 6.53 -6.59
C SER A 15 -8.20 7.35 -7.78
N VAL A 16 -7.32 8.11 -8.45
CA VAL A 16 -7.67 8.89 -9.64
C VAL A 16 -8.03 7.97 -10.81
N TRP A 17 -7.21 6.95 -11.07
CA TRP A 17 -7.45 6.00 -12.17
C TRP A 17 -8.70 5.15 -11.95
N LEU A 18 -8.99 4.75 -10.71
CA LEU A 18 -10.21 4.01 -10.40
C LEU A 18 -11.47 4.84 -10.72
N ARG A 19 -11.46 6.15 -10.45
CA ARG A 19 -12.57 7.06 -10.83
C ARG A 19 -12.76 7.18 -12.34
N GLN A 20 -11.70 6.97 -13.11
CA GLN A 20 -11.72 7.01 -14.56
C GLN A 20 -12.07 5.64 -15.18
N GLY A 21 -12.36 4.62 -14.37
CA GLY A 21 -12.62 3.25 -14.84
C GLY A 21 -11.36 2.52 -15.32
N ARG A 22 -10.17 3.04 -15.02
CA ARG A 22 -8.88 2.52 -15.47
C ARG A 22 -8.36 1.42 -14.55
N THR A 23 -9.20 0.40 -14.31
CA THR A 23 -8.95 -0.67 -13.32
C THR A 23 -7.72 -1.52 -13.68
N ALA A 24 -7.43 -1.70 -14.97
CA ALA A 24 -6.26 -2.45 -15.42
C ALA A 24 -4.94 -1.76 -15.01
N GLU A 25 -4.86 -0.44 -15.17
CA GLU A 25 -3.70 0.36 -14.76
C GLU A 25 -3.56 0.40 -13.23
N VAL A 26 -4.68 0.46 -12.50
CA VAL A 26 -4.66 0.33 -11.04
C VAL A 26 -4.11 -1.03 -10.61
N ARG A 27 -4.51 -2.11 -11.27
CA ARG A 27 -4.00 -3.47 -11.00
C ARG A 27 -2.49 -3.54 -11.19
N ALA A 28 -1.99 -3.06 -12.33
CA ALA A 28 -0.55 -3.04 -12.61
C ALA A 28 0.23 -2.25 -11.55
N LEU A 29 -0.27 -1.06 -11.18
CA LEU A 29 0.37 -0.19 -10.19
C LEU A 29 0.42 -0.83 -8.79
N VAL A 30 -0.66 -1.49 -8.36
CA VAL A 30 -0.72 -2.18 -7.06
C VAL A 30 0.24 -3.37 -7.04
N THR A 31 0.33 -4.13 -8.14
CA THR A 31 1.30 -5.23 -8.26
C THR A 31 2.75 -4.74 -8.14
N GLU A 32 3.10 -3.64 -8.81
CA GLU A 32 4.43 -3.03 -8.72
C GLU A 32 4.74 -2.50 -7.31
N THR A 33 3.76 -1.84 -6.70
CA THR A 33 3.88 -1.33 -5.32
C THR A 33 4.10 -2.46 -4.33
N MET A 34 3.38 -3.57 -4.47
CA MET A 34 3.55 -4.77 -3.65
C MET A 34 4.95 -5.38 -3.81
N ALA A 35 5.45 -5.49 -5.04
CA ALA A 35 6.80 -6.00 -5.29
C ALA A 35 7.87 -5.12 -4.62
N THR A 36 7.71 -3.81 -4.72
CA THR A 36 8.59 -2.82 -4.06
C THR A 36 8.57 -2.99 -2.54
N PHE A 37 7.38 -3.12 -1.94
CA PHE A 37 7.24 -3.28 -0.48
C PHE A 37 7.86 -4.58 0.05
N ARG A 38 7.78 -5.68 -0.72
CA ARG A 38 8.45 -6.94 -0.38
C ARG A 38 9.97 -6.80 -0.38
N VAL A 39 10.55 -6.15 -1.39
CA VAL A 39 12.00 -5.93 -1.48
C VAL A 39 12.52 -5.04 -0.34
N LEU A 40 11.72 -4.06 0.08
CA LEU A 40 12.06 -3.18 1.20
C LEU A 40 12.00 -3.87 2.58
N GLY A 41 11.55 -5.13 2.66
CA GLY A 41 11.35 -5.82 3.94
C GLY A 41 10.25 -5.17 4.79
N THR A 42 9.24 -4.59 4.14
CA THR A 42 8.18 -3.85 4.83
C THR A 42 7.36 -4.77 5.74
N GLU A 43 6.83 -4.20 6.81
CA GLU A 43 6.00 -4.89 7.80
C GLU A 43 4.85 -5.69 7.18
N ARG A 44 4.54 -6.82 7.82
CA ARG A 44 3.47 -7.75 7.40
C ARG A 44 2.12 -7.04 7.22
N GLU A 45 1.83 -6.05 8.05
CA GLU A 45 0.58 -5.29 8.00
C GLU A 45 0.45 -4.47 6.70
N ALA A 46 1.53 -3.84 6.24
CA ALA A 46 1.54 -3.10 4.98
C ALA A 46 1.30 -4.03 3.77
N LEU A 47 1.95 -5.20 3.76
CA LEU A 47 1.75 -6.20 2.73
C LEU A 47 0.32 -6.77 2.75
N SER A 48 -0.26 -6.96 3.94
CA SER A 48 -1.65 -7.42 4.08
C SER A 48 -2.65 -6.39 3.54
N ALA A 49 -2.43 -5.10 3.81
CA ALA A 49 -3.28 -4.02 3.30
C ALA A 49 -3.21 -3.94 1.76
N LEU A 50 -2.02 -4.02 1.18
CA LEU A 50 -1.84 -4.06 -0.27
C LEU A 50 -2.46 -5.32 -0.90
N HIS A 51 -2.38 -6.47 -0.22
CA HIS A 51 -3.02 -7.70 -0.69
C HIS A 51 -4.55 -7.60 -0.71
N MET A 52 -5.15 -6.98 0.31
CA MET A 52 -6.60 -6.74 0.33
C MET A 52 -7.07 -5.88 -0.86
N LEU A 53 -6.31 -4.84 -1.22
CA LEU A 53 -6.60 -4.04 -2.41
C LEU A 53 -6.40 -4.86 -3.70
N GLN A 54 -5.35 -5.67 -3.78
CA GLN A 54 -5.13 -6.55 -4.93
C GLN A 54 -6.31 -7.53 -5.11
N GLU A 55 -6.77 -8.17 -4.04
CA GLU A 55 -7.92 -9.07 -4.05
C GLU A 55 -9.21 -8.38 -4.49
N ALA A 56 -9.44 -7.14 -4.02
CA ALA A 56 -10.60 -6.36 -4.44
C ALA A 56 -10.52 -6.01 -5.94
N LEU A 57 -9.32 -5.70 -6.46
CA LEU A 57 -9.11 -5.48 -7.88
C LEU A 57 -9.37 -6.77 -8.67
N GLU A 58 -8.86 -7.92 -8.23
CA GLU A 58 -9.05 -9.23 -8.89
C GLU A 58 -10.52 -9.66 -8.97
N ARG A 59 -11.33 -9.24 -8.00
CA ARG A 59 -12.78 -9.50 -7.98
C ARG A 59 -13.62 -8.40 -8.65
N ASP A 60 -12.99 -7.40 -9.27
CA ASP A 60 -13.64 -6.18 -9.79
C ASP A 60 -14.53 -5.47 -8.74
N GLN A 61 -14.13 -5.57 -7.47
CA GLN A 61 -14.80 -4.99 -6.30
C GLN A 61 -14.00 -3.83 -5.68
N ALA A 62 -12.91 -3.41 -6.32
CA ALA A 62 -12.13 -2.28 -5.85
C ALA A 62 -12.96 -1.00 -5.87
N THR A 63 -13.10 -0.37 -4.70
CA THR A 63 -13.74 0.93 -4.55
C THR A 63 -12.74 1.96 -4.08
N LEU A 64 -13.10 3.24 -4.23
CA LEU A 64 -12.32 4.34 -3.67
C LEU A 64 -12.11 4.21 -2.16
N ASP A 65 -13.07 3.64 -1.45
CA ASP A 65 -12.98 3.46 0.00
C ASP A 65 -11.94 2.40 0.36
N VAL A 66 -11.80 1.34 -0.43
CA VAL A 66 -10.72 0.35 -0.26
C VAL A 66 -9.36 1.01 -0.47
N VAL A 67 -9.18 1.81 -1.53
CA VAL A 67 -7.90 2.49 -1.79
C VAL A 67 -7.57 3.49 -0.68
N ARG A 68 -8.57 4.24 -0.19
CA ARG A 68 -8.41 5.17 0.94
C ARG A 68 -8.07 4.46 2.24
N LEU A 69 -8.71 3.33 2.52
CA LEU A 69 -8.43 2.51 3.70
C LEU A 69 -6.98 2.04 3.70
N VAL A 70 -6.52 1.46 2.58
CA VAL A 70 -5.14 0.97 2.45
C VAL A 70 -4.13 2.12 2.55
N SER A 71 -4.41 3.26 1.91
CA SER A 71 -3.57 4.46 2.03
C SER A 71 -3.48 4.95 3.48
N GLY A 72 -4.58 4.91 4.23
CA GLY A 72 -4.63 5.27 5.65
C GLY A 72 -3.79 4.35 6.52
N ILE A 73 -3.87 3.04 6.29
CA ILE A 73 -3.05 2.04 7.00
C ILE A 73 -1.56 2.30 6.74
N LEU A 74 -1.16 2.46 5.48
CA LEU A 74 0.24 2.72 5.15
C LEU A 74 0.75 4.06 5.72
N ARG A 75 -0.06 5.12 5.70
CA ARG A 75 0.33 6.41 6.33
C ARG A 75 0.48 6.26 7.84
N ARG A 76 -0.37 5.47 8.50
CA ARG A 76 -0.24 5.17 9.92
C ARG A 76 1.07 4.45 10.20
N LEU A 77 1.34 3.34 9.51
CA LEU A 77 2.55 2.54 9.69
C LEU A 77 3.83 3.35 9.41
N GLN A 78 3.80 4.26 8.44
CA GLN A 78 4.92 5.18 8.20
C GLN A 78 5.24 6.09 9.40
N ASN A 79 4.20 6.50 10.13
CA ASN A 79 4.28 7.44 11.24
C ASN A 79 4.43 6.74 12.59
N GLU A 80 4.34 5.40 12.65
CA GLU A 80 4.66 4.67 13.87
C GLU A 80 6.16 4.78 14.13
N PRO A 81 6.58 5.34 15.29
CA PRO A 81 8.00 5.44 15.61
C PRO A 81 8.54 4.02 15.72
N ALA A 82 9.60 3.71 14.97
CA ALA A 82 10.32 2.43 15.03
C ALA A 82 10.85 2.19 16.45
N THR A 83 10.00 1.73 17.36
CA THR A 83 10.30 1.67 18.80
C THR A 83 10.23 0.22 19.25
N ARG A 84 11.39 -0.31 19.65
CA ARG A 84 11.64 -1.56 20.42
C ARG A 84 11.72 -2.91 19.68
N ALA A 85 12.58 -3.02 18.67
CA ALA A 85 13.15 -4.33 18.30
C ALA A 85 14.68 -4.41 18.45
N GLY A 86 15.37 -3.34 18.86
CA GLY A 86 16.83 -3.30 18.79
C GLY A 86 17.61 -2.82 20.02
N LEU A 87 17.02 -2.13 21.01
CA LEU A 87 17.82 -1.44 22.04
C LEU A 87 17.18 -1.45 23.43
N GLU A 88 16.89 -2.64 23.94
CA GLU A 88 16.86 -2.96 25.37
C GLU A 88 17.42 -4.41 25.40
N THR A 89 18.65 -4.77 25.75
CA THR A 89 19.58 -4.26 26.77
C THR A 89 20.98 -4.82 26.43
N LEU A 90 21.99 -3.95 26.31
CA LEU A 90 23.41 -4.28 26.59
C LEU A 90 23.60 -4.27 28.10
#